data_AF-A0A5E4YVK1-F1
#
_entry.id   AF-A0A5E4YVK1-F1
#
_cell.length_a   1.000
_cell.length_b   1.000
_cell.length_c   1.000
_cell.angle_alpha   90.00
_cell.angle_beta   90.00
_cell.angle_gamma   90.00
#
_symmetry.space_group_name_H-M   'P 1'
#
loop_
_entity.id
_entity.type
_entity.pdbx_description
1 polymer ?
#
loop_
_entity_poly.entity_id
_entity_poly.type
_entity_poly.pdbx_seq_one_letter_code
_entity_poly.pdbx_strand_id
1 'polypeptide(L)'
;MKWFGHYSAIFSACLVGVMALISTPSLAASAVAGVRAANGLRYVYVTNQTSMAKAQLAALDRCRTQLAAGSRGGQCEVLMAGNGPAYWAVVRASNGEVGVALGDTQTSAVQDAFVVCQRGGECSADNAYIWFDNGQRPGKRLPPPPAAQASPAQCRIPTGQVVRMQTRCINGECIRTYENGCTVRFQAARCLDTETNSYVWRPNGCGDGG
;
A
#
# COMPACT_ATOMS: atom_id res chain seq x y z
N MET A 1 61.69 -45.91 17.46
CA MET A 1 61.85 -45.59 18.89
C MET A 1 60.86 -44.49 19.27
N LYS A 2 60.08 -44.73 20.34
CA LYS A 2 59.40 -43.83 21.30
C LYS A 2 59.24 -42.33 20.92
N TRP A 3 58.01 -41.80 20.78
CA TRP A 3 57.05 -41.33 21.81
C TRP A 3 57.22 -39.84 22.21
N PHE A 4 56.07 -39.21 22.51
CA PHE A 4 55.78 -37.81 22.90
C PHE A 4 55.84 -36.77 21.77
N GLY A 5 54.81 -35.98 21.46
CA GLY A 5 53.62 -35.61 22.21
C GLY A 5 53.80 -34.23 22.86
N HIS A 6 52.96 -33.28 22.41
CA HIS A 6 52.21 -32.29 23.21
C HIS A 6 52.66 -30.81 23.23
N TYR A 7 51.75 -29.98 22.68
CA TYR A 7 51.41 -28.58 23.00
C TYR A 7 52.44 -27.49 22.65
N SER A 8 52.08 -26.27 22.26
CA SER A 8 50.87 -25.52 22.52
C SER A 8 50.65 -24.39 21.50
N ALA A 9 49.37 -24.13 21.25
CA ALA A 9 48.70 -22.86 20.99
C ALA A 9 49.51 -21.65 20.48
N ILE A 10 49.04 -21.08 19.37
CA ILE A 10 48.34 -19.78 19.29
C ILE A 10 48.14 -19.54 17.79
N PHE A 11 46.94 -19.80 17.26
CA PHE A 11 46.56 -19.19 16.00
C PHE A 11 45.16 -18.60 16.14
N SER A 12 45.20 -17.27 16.19
CA SER A 12 44.14 -16.28 16.08
C SER A 12 42.79 -16.82 15.61
N ALA A 13 41.80 -16.64 16.47
CA ALA A 13 40.41 -16.64 16.09
C ALA A 13 40.14 -15.45 15.16
N CYS A 14 40.29 -15.62 13.85
CA CYS A 14 39.65 -14.76 12.87
C CYS A 14 38.20 -15.22 12.74
N LEU A 15 37.36 -14.78 13.69
CA LEU A 15 35.91 -14.74 13.54
C LEU A 15 35.58 -13.74 12.43
N VAL A 16 35.66 -14.18 11.18
CA VAL A 16 35.00 -13.50 10.06
C VAL A 16 33.51 -13.76 10.24
N GLY A 17 32.85 -12.85 10.95
CA GLY A 17 31.40 -12.82 11.07
C GLY A 17 30.80 -12.65 9.69
N VAL A 18 30.30 -13.76 9.12
CA VAL A 18 29.41 -13.72 7.97
C VAL A 18 28.13 -13.04 8.45
N MET A 19 28.00 -11.75 8.15
CA MET A 19 26.72 -11.04 8.18
C MET A 19 25.83 -11.72 7.13
N ALA A 20 25.13 -12.78 7.53
CA ALA A 20 24.02 -13.32 6.78
C ALA A 20 22.96 -12.21 6.76
N LEU A 21 22.95 -11.43 5.68
CA LEU A 21 21.80 -10.64 5.27
C LEU A 21 20.63 -11.62 5.14
N ILE A 22 19.86 -11.75 6.22
CA ILE A 22 18.59 -12.48 6.21
C ILE A 22 17.73 -11.69 5.24
N SER A 23 17.71 -12.13 3.99
CA SER A 23 16.78 -11.63 2.99
C SER A 23 15.41 -11.98 3.54
N THR A 24 14.72 -10.98 4.12
CA THR A 24 13.35 -11.16 4.57
C THR A 24 12.58 -11.71 3.38
N PRO A 25 11.98 -12.92 3.47
CA PRO A 25 11.24 -13.47 2.36
C PRO A 25 10.15 -12.46 2.00
N SER A 26 10.20 -11.94 0.79
CA SER A 26 9.23 -10.97 0.32
C SER A 26 7.91 -11.71 0.07
N LEU A 27 7.05 -11.71 1.08
CA LEU A 27 5.72 -12.32 1.03
C LEU A 27 4.84 -11.47 0.12
N ALA A 28 4.23 -12.05 -0.91
CA ALA A 28 3.59 -11.27 -1.96
C ALA A 28 2.47 -11.95 -2.70
N ALA A 29 1.89 -13.03 -2.18
CA ALA A 29 0.74 -13.62 -2.83
C ALA A 29 -0.54 -13.26 -2.11
N SER A 30 -1.55 -12.89 -2.89
CA SER A 30 -2.91 -12.65 -2.44
C SER A 30 -3.88 -13.52 -3.21
N ALA A 31 -5.00 -13.85 -2.58
CA ALA A 31 -6.08 -14.58 -3.22
C ALA A 31 -7.43 -14.14 -2.65
N VAL A 32 -8.44 -14.23 -3.50
CA VAL A 32 -9.84 -14.01 -3.17
C VAL A 32 -10.57 -15.31 -3.40
N ALA A 33 -11.32 -15.75 -2.40
CA ALA A 33 -12.19 -16.92 -2.50
C ALA A 33 -13.61 -16.52 -2.12
N GLY A 34 -14.60 -17.22 -2.66
CA GLY A 34 -16.00 -16.92 -2.39
C GLY A 34 -16.89 -18.13 -2.45
N VAL A 35 -18.12 -17.94 -2.01
CA VAL A 35 -19.19 -18.91 -2.06
C VAL A 35 -20.45 -18.24 -2.61
N ARG A 36 -21.16 -18.96 -3.47
CA ARG A 36 -22.46 -18.54 -4.00
C ARG A 36 -23.53 -18.70 -2.93
N ALA A 37 -24.22 -17.61 -2.62
CA ALA A 37 -25.34 -17.55 -1.68
C ALA A 37 -26.62 -17.07 -2.39
N ALA A 38 -27.76 -17.13 -1.69
CA ALA A 38 -29.06 -16.73 -2.25
C ALA A 38 -29.14 -15.26 -2.70
N ASN A 39 -28.28 -14.40 -2.13
CA ASN A 39 -28.18 -12.97 -2.44
C ASN A 39 -26.92 -12.61 -3.25
N GLY A 40 -26.35 -13.57 -3.98
CA GLY A 40 -25.17 -13.39 -4.80
C GLY A 40 -23.89 -13.94 -4.18
N LEU A 41 -22.74 -13.44 -4.62
CA LEU A 41 -21.44 -13.95 -4.20
C LEU A 41 -20.96 -13.26 -2.92
N ARG A 42 -20.64 -14.09 -1.92
CA ARG A 42 -19.91 -13.67 -0.71
C ARG A 42 -18.44 -14.04 -0.89
N TYR A 43 -17.52 -13.17 -0.51
CA TYR A 43 -16.09 -13.40 -0.68
C TYR A 43 -15.28 -13.03 0.55
N VAL A 44 -14.09 -13.62 0.64
CA VAL A 44 -13.02 -13.28 1.57
C VAL A 44 -11.74 -13.10 0.78
N TYR A 45 -10.78 -12.37 1.33
CA TYR A 45 -9.44 -12.25 0.77
C TYR A 45 -8.37 -12.53 1.81
N VAL A 46 -7.19 -12.93 1.31
CA VAL A 46 -5.96 -13.08 2.08
C VAL A 46 -4.84 -12.36 1.34
N THR A 47 -3.90 -11.82 2.09
CA THR A 47 -2.72 -11.12 1.57
C THR A 47 -1.45 -11.67 2.22
N ASN A 48 -0.28 -11.19 1.75
CA ASN A 48 1.02 -11.43 2.36
C ASN A 48 1.39 -12.92 2.49
N GLN A 49 1.05 -13.74 1.50
CA GLN A 49 1.37 -15.16 1.49
C GLN A 49 2.70 -15.42 0.78
N THR A 50 3.40 -16.49 1.18
CA THR A 50 4.75 -16.80 0.63
C THR A 50 4.70 -17.23 -0.84
N SER A 51 3.54 -17.66 -1.34
CA SER A 51 3.34 -18.11 -2.73
C SER A 51 1.86 -18.11 -3.10
N MET A 52 1.54 -18.08 -4.39
CA MET A 52 0.15 -18.17 -4.88
C MET A 52 -0.56 -19.41 -4.37
N ALA A 53 0.12 -20.56 -4.33
CA ALA A 53 -0.45 -21.80 -3.82
C ALA A 53 -0.86 -21.67 -2.35
N LYS A 54 -0.03 -21.03 -1.50
CA LYS A 54 -0.41 -20.76 -0.10
C LYS A 54 -1.55 -19.76 -0.01
N ALA A 55 -1.59 -18.74 -0.87
CA ALA A 55 -2.69 -17.80 -0.92
C ALA A 55 -4.02 -18.46 -1.26
N GLN A 56 -4.05 -19.31 -2.27
CA GLN A 56 -5.25 -20.06 -2.64
C GLN A 56 -5.73 -20.94 -1.49
N LEU A 57 -4.83 -21.72 -0.87
CA LEU A 57 -5.18 -22.57 0.27
C LEU A 57 -5.71 -21.76 1.45
N ALA A 58 -5.04 -20.65 1.82
CA ALA A 58 -5.47 -19.79 2.91
C ALA A 58 -6.80 -19.09 2.63
N ALA A 59 -7.06 -18.66 1.38
CA ALA A 59 -8.34 -18.07 1.00
C ALA A 59 -9.49 -19.08 1.07
N LEU A 60 -9.26 -20.31 0.59
CA LEU A 60 -10.25 -21.38 0.68
C LEU A 60 -10.55 -21.76 2.13
N ASP A 61 -9.53 -21.90 2.96
CA ASP A 61 -9.70 -22.19 4.38
C ASP A 61 -10.49 -21.09 5.09
N ARG A 62 -10.13 -19.81 4.85
CA ARG A 62 -10.87 -18.66 5.37
C ARG A 62 -12.32 -18.62 4.86
N CYS A 63 -12.56 -18.96 3.59
CA CYS A 63 -13.91 -19.01 3.04
C CYS A 63 -14.74 -20.09 3.74
N ARG A 64 -14.18 -21.28 3.93
CA ARG A 64 -14.88 -22.41 4.58
C ARG A 64 -15.23 -22.08 6.03
N THR A 65 -14.31 -21.47 6.75
CA THR A 65 -14.48 -21.12 8.17
C THR A 65 -15.41 -19.92 8.39
N GLN A 66 -15.41 -18.92 7.51
CA GLN A 66 -16.19 -17.69 7.73
C GLN A 66 -17.53 -17.65 6.98
N LEU A 67 -17.59 -18.24 5.80
CA LEU A 67 -18.74 -18.11 4.90
C LEU A 67 -19.54 -19.40 4.77
N ALA A 68 -18.88 -20.57 4.87
CA ALA A 68 -19.52 -21.87 4.70
C ALA A 68 -19.67 -22.67 6.02
N ALA A 69 -19.33 -22.09 7.18
CA ALA A 69 -19.46 -22.77 8.47
C ALA A 69 -20.92 -23.17 8.73
N GLY A 70 -21.16 -24.48 8.85
CA GLY A 70 -22.49 -25.05 9.08
C GLY A 70 -23.44 -25.01 7.88
N SER A 71 -22.99 -24.65 6.68
CA SER A 71 -23.87 -24.46 5.53
C SER A 71 -24.10 -25.76 4.74
N ARG A 72 -25.36 -25.99 4.32
CA ARG A 72 -25.73 -26.80 3.14
C ARG A 72 -25.56 -25.99 1.83
N GLY A 73 -24.82 -24.88 1.89
CA GLY A 73 -24.60 -23.91 0.82
C GLY A 73 -23.30 -24.18 0.04
N GLY A 74 -23.16 -23.54 -1.12
CA GLY A 74 -22.23 -23.92 -2.21
C GLY A 74 -20.76 -24.12 -1.84
N GLN A 75 -20.00 -24.70 -2.77
CA GLN A 75 -18.57 -24.95 -2.60
C GLN A 75 -17.81 -23.61 -2.60
N CYS A 76 -16.92 -23.43 -1.62
CA CYS A 76 -15.97 -22.32 -1.63
C CYS A 76 -14.98 -22.51 -2.79
N GLU A 77 -14.85 -21.48 -3.62
CA GLU A 77 -14.01 -21.49 -4.82
C GLU A 77 -13.05 -20.30 -4.81
N VAL A 78 -11.88 -20.48 -5.43
CA VAL A 78 -10.94 -19.38 -5.66
C VAL A 78 -11.45 -18.56 -6.83
N LEU A 79 -11.73 -17.28 -6.59
CA LEU A 79 -12.15 -16.34 -7.63
C LEU A 79 -10.95 -15.77 -8.39
N MET A 80 -9.87 -15.49 -7.65
CA MET A 80 -8.62 -14.99 -8.22
C MET A 80 -7.46 -15.22 -7.26
N ALA A 81 -6.27 -15.43 -7.80
CA ALA A 81 -5.02 -15.39 -7.06
C ALA A 81 -3.95 -14.70 -7.90
N GLY A 82 -3.04 -14.00 -7.24
CA GLY A 82 -2.03 -13.20 -7.92
C GLY A 82 -0.84 -12.92 -7.02
N ASN A 83 0.28 -12.59 -7.65
CA ASN A 83 1.46 -12.08 -6.95
C ASN A 83 1.46 -10.54 -7.00
N GLY A 84 1.90 -9.93 -5.92
CA GLY A 84 2.24 -8.54 -5.79
C GLY A 84 3.66 -8.20 -6.27
N PRO A 85 4.00 -6.90 -6.29
CA PRO A 85 3.16 -5.83 -5.78
C PRO A 85 2.07 -5.47 -6.79
N ALA A 86 0.83 -5.33 -6.33
CA ALA A 86 -0.32 -5.02 -7.19
C ALA A 86 -1.47 -4.39 -6.40
N TYR A 87 -2.22 -3.50 -7.05
CA TYR A 87 -3.54 -3.13 -6.57
C TYR A 87 -4.53 -4.21 -6.92
N TRP A 88 -5.45 -4.46 -6.01
CA TRP A 88 -6.55 -5.38 -6.17
C TRP A 88 -7.86 -4.60 -6.06
N ALA A 89 -8.85 -4.99 -6.84
CA ALA A 89 -10.19 -4.43 -6.75
C ALA A 89 -11.25 -5.52 -6.78
N VAL A 90 -12.31 -5.34 -5.99
CA VAL A 90 -13.57 -6.06 -6.14
C VAL A 90 -14.67 -5.05 -6.50
N VAL A 91 -15.36 -5.31 -7.61
CA VAL A 91 -16.55 -4.57 -8.04
C VAL A 91 -17.76 -5.48 -7.89
N ARG A 92 -18.88 -4.94 -7.39
CA ARG A 92 -20.11 -5.68 -7.15
C ARG A 92 -21.20 -5.29 -8.15
N ALA A 93 -21.94 -6.30 -8.62
CA ALA A 93 -23.12 -6.15 -9.44
C ALA A 93 -24.39 -5.99 -8.58
N SER A 94 -25.45 -5.41 -9.13
CA SER A 94 -26.75 -5.23 -8.48
C SER A 94 -27.39 -6.55 -8.03
N ASN A 95 -27.12 -7.65 -8.74
CA ASN A 95 -27.57 -9.00 -8.41
C ASN A 95 -26.64 -9.74 -7.40
N GLY A 96 -25.62 -9.05 -6.88
CA GLY A 96 -24.69 -9.58 -5.90
C GLY A 96 -23.51 -10.38 -6.49
N GLU A 97 -23.41 -10.55 -7.82
CA GLU A 97 -22.17 -11.02 -8.46
C GLU A 97 -21.02 -10.06 -8.20
N VAL A 98 -19.78 -10.54 -8.36
CA VAL A 98 -18.60 -9.70 -8.23
C VAL A 98 -17.59 -9.96 -9.33
N GLY A 99 -16.90 -8.92 -9.76
CA GLY A 99 -15.68 -9.00 -10.53
C GLY A 99 -14.47 -8.71 -9.65
N VAL A 100 -13.42 -9.51 -9.79
CA VAL A 100 -12.15 -9.34 -9.08
C VAL A 100 -11.06 -9.15 -10.13
N ALA A 101 -10.17 -8.19 -9.93
CA ALA A 101 -9.00 -8.02 -10.77
C ALA A 101 -7.81 -7.44 -9.99
N LEU A 102 -6.63 -7.55 -10.61
CA LEU A 102 -5.38 -6.97 -10.15
C LEU A 102 -4.80 -6.05 -11.21
N GLY A 103 -4.14 -4.97 -10.79
CA GLY A 103 -3.53 -4.00 -11.70
C GLY A 103 -2.34 -3.29 -11.08
N ASP A 104 -1.48 -2.73 -11.93
CA ASP A 104 -0.32 -1.95 -11.49
C ASP A 104 -0.72 -0.57 -10.91
N THR A 105 -1.97 -0.13 -11.16
CA THR A 105 -2.59 1.07 -10.56
C THR A 105 -3.98 0.74 -9.99
N GLN A 106 -4.49 1.59 -9.08
CA GLN A 106 -5.88 1.48 -8.59
C GLN A 106 -6.88 1.54 -9.74
N THR A 107 -6.72 2.51 -10.65
CA THR A 107 -7.61 2.71 -11.79
C THR A 107 -7.65 1.48 -12.70
N SER A 108 -6.50 0.91 -13.05
CA SER A 108 -6.46 -0.31 -13.87
C SER A 108 -7.12 -1.50 -13.15
N ALA A 109 -6.88 -1.67 -11.85
CA ALA A 109 -7.49 -2.76 -11.09
C ALA A 109 -9.02 -2.63 -11.05
N VAL A 110 -9.54 -1.43 -10.81
CA VAL A 110 -11.00 -1.17 -10.77
C VAL A 110 -11.63 -1.37 -12.15
N GLN A 111 -11.00 -0.87 -13.21
CA GLN A 111 -11.53 -0.99 -14.57
C GLN A 111 -11.61 -2.45 -15.01
N ASP A 112 -10.55 -3.23 -14.76
CA ASP A 112 -10.53 -4.65 -15.11
C ASP A 112 -11.53 -5.44 -14.25
N ALA A 113 -11.65 -5.12 -12.96
CA ALA A 113 -12.64 -5.75 -12.08
C ALA A 113 -14.07 -5.42 -12.53
N PHE A 114 -14.31 -4.20 -13.01
CA PHE A 114 -15.60 -3.78 -13.57
C PHE A 114 -15.95 -4.57 -14.83
N VAL A 115 -15.00 -4.74 -15.77
CA VAL A 115 -15.20 -5.55 -16.98
C VAL A 115 -15.51 -7.02 -16.64
N VAL A 116 -14.83 -7.59 -15.65
CA VAL A 116 -15.14 -8.95 -15.16
C VAL A 116 -16.54 -8.99 -14.55
N CYS A 117 -16.88 -8.00 -13.73
CA CYS A 117 -18.19 -7.90 -13.07
C CYS A 117 -19.34 -7.83 -14.08
N GLN A 118 -19.19 -7.07 -15.17
CA GLN A 118 -20.21 -6.89 -16.20
C GLN A 118 -20.65 -8.19 -16.89
N ARG A 119 -19.84 -9.25 -16.79
CA ARG A 119 -20.22 -10.59 -17.28
C ARG A 119 -21.30 -11.24 -16.41
N GLY A 120 -21.42 -10.81 -15.15
CA GLY A 120 -22.36 -11.34 -14.17
C GLY A 120 -23.61 -10.48 -13.97
N GLY A 121 -23.58 -9.18 -14.29
CA GLY A 121 -24.73 -8.29 -14.13
C GLY A 121 -24.40 -6.81 -14.30
N GLU A 122 -25.34 -5.94 -13.90
CA GLU A 122 -25.12 -4.49 -13.89
C GLU A 122 -24.22 -4.09 -12.72
N CYS A 123 -23.06 -3.51 -13.03
CA CYS A 123 -22.05 -3.16 -12.04
C CYS A 123 -21.89 -1.65 -11.90
N SER A 124 -21.45 -1.21 -10.72
CA SER A 124 -21.00 0.17 -10.47
C SER A 124 -19.59 0.15 -9.88
N ALA A 125 -18.72 1.02 -10.40
CA ALA A 125 -17.36 1.20 -9.89
C ALA A 125 -17.30 2.08 -8.62
N ASP A 126 -18.39 2.77 -8.26
CA ASP A 126 -18.42 3.78 -7.19
C ASP A 126 -18.15 3.18 -5.81
N ASN A 127 -18.51 1.91 -5.62
CA ASN A 127 -18.34 1.17 -4.37
C ASN A 127 -17.30 0.05 -4.49
N ALA A 128 -16.32 0.20 -5.39
CA ALA A 128 -15.24 -0.77 -5.54
C ALA A 128 -14.42 -0.88 -4.24
N TYR A 129 -14.22 -2.11 -3.76
CA TYR A 129 -13.32 -2.37 -2.65
C TYR A 129 -11.90 -2.55 -3.18
N ILE A 130 -10.96 -1.71 -2.73
CA ILE A 130 -9.60 -1.65 -3.26
C ILE A 130 -8.60 -1.89 -2.14
N TRP A 131 -7.59 -2.72 -2.38
CA TRP A 131 -6.44 -2.86 -1.48
C TRP A 131 -5.15 -2.97 -2.27
N PHE A 132 -4.04 -2.66 -1.62
CA PHE A 132 -2.71 -2.82 -2.21
C PHE A 132 -2.00 -4.01 -1.55
N ASP A 133 -1.59 -4.97 -2.35
CA ASP A 133 -0.65 -6.00 -1.94
C ASP A 133 0.76 -5.45 -2.14
N ASN A 134 1.40 -5.09 -1.03
CA ASN A 134 2.73 -4.49 -1.02
C ASN A 134 3.86 -5.51 -1.17
N GLY A 135 3.53 -6.79 -1.31
CA GLY A 135 4.53 -7.83 -1.39
C GLY A 135 5.44 -7.68 -2.59
N GLN A 136 6.75 -7.81 -2.38
CA GLN A 136 7.74 -7.62 -3.43
C GLN A 136 8.02 -8.94 -4.16
N ARG A 137 8.01 -8.92 -5.50
CA ARG A 137 8.59 -9.99 -6.32
C ARG A 137 10.06 -9.66 -6.58
N PRO A 138 10.99 -10.64 -6.54
CA PRO A 138 12.32 -10.42 -7.10
C PRO A 138 12.20 -9.91 -8.55
N GLY A 139 12.64 -8.68 -8.81
CA GLY A 139 12.64 -8.07 -10.14
C GLY A 139 11.45 -7.17 -10.52
N LYS A 140 10.40 -7.02 -9.69
CA LYS A 140 9.32 -6.03 -9.93
C LYS A 140 9.34 -4.99 -8.80
N ARG A 141 9.85 -3.79 -9.09
CA ARG A 141 9.77 -2.66 -8.14
C ARG A 141 8.30 -2.27 -7.95
N LEU A 142 7.95 -1.90 -6.73
CA LEU A 142 6.67 -1.27 -6.41
C LEU A 142 6.39 -0.16 -7.46
N PRO A 143 5.16 -0.06 -8.00
CA PRO A 143 4.81 1.11 -8.79
C PRO A 143 5.12 2.35 -7.94
N PRO A 144 5.78 3.38 -8.51
CA PRO A 144 6.00 4.62 -7.77
C PRO A 144 4.65 5.08 -7.21
N PRO A 145 4.60 5.64 -5.99
CA PRO A 145 3.39 6.24 -5.48
C PRO A 145 2.80 7.14 -6.57
N PRO A 146 1.47 7.14 -6.76
CA PRO A 146 0.83 7.92 -7.83
C PRO A 146 1.46 9.30 -7.82
N ALA A 147 1.99 9.72 -8.98
CA ALA A 147 2.69 10.98 -9.10
C ALA A 147 1.82 12.03 -8.42
N ALA A 148 2.38 12.71 -7.41
CA ALA A 148 1.73 13.88 -6.84
C ALA A 148 1.26 14.71 -8.03
N GLN A 149 -0.05 14.98 -8.10
CA GLN A 149 -0.70 15.67 -9.22
C GLN A 149 0.27 16.69 -9.78
N ALA A 150 0.60 16.57 -11.07
CA ALA A 150 1.61 17.39 -11.72
C ALA A 150 1.49 18.81 -11.18
N SER A 151 2.52 19.24 -10.44
CA SER A 151 2.58 20.60 -9.93
C SER A 151 2.21 21.50 -11.10
N PRO A 152 1.18 22.37 -10.97
CA PRO A 152 0.81 23.25 -12.08
C PRO A 152 2.10 23.91 -12.58
N ALA A 153 2.28 23.87 -13.90
CA ALA A 153 3.49 24.18 -14.64
C ALA A 153 4.44 25.13 -13.88
N GLN A 154 5.68 24.67 -13.65
CA GLN A 154 6.77 25.37 -12.94
C GLN A 154 6.54 26.86 -12.79
N CYS A 155 5.88 27.16 -11.70
CA CYS A 155 5.54 28.50 -11.35
C CYS A 155 6.78 29.10 -10.68
N ARG A 156 7.70 29.64 -11.50
CA ARG A 156 8.95 30.23 -11.02
C ARG A 156 8.62 31.46 -10.19
N ILE A 157 8.77 31.34 -8.87
CA ILE A 157 8.71 32.48 -7.95
C ILE A 157 9.93 33.37 -8.26
N PRO A 158 9.75 34.65 -8.60
CA PRO A 158 10.87 35.57 -8.77
C PRO A 158 11.64 35.69 -7.46
N THR A 159 12.85 35.18 -7.41
CA THR A 159 13.77 35.41 -6.29
C THR A 159 14.25 36.85 -6.32
N GLY A 160 14.07 37.60 -5.23
CA GLY A 160 14.59 38.97 -5.08
C GLY A 160 13.59 40.10 -5.30
N GLN A 161 12.31 39.79 -5.55
CA GLN A 161 11.23 40.79 -5.54
C GLN A 161 10.27 40.50 -4.40
N VAL A 162 9.82 41.56 -3.70
CA VAL A 162 8.77 41.47 -2.69
C VAL A 162 7.44 41.25 -3.43
N VAL A 163 7.14 40.01 -3.76
CA VAL A 163 5.87 39.63 -4.38
C VAL A 163 4.81 39.54 -3.28
N ARG A 164 3.70 40.27 -3.41
CA ARG A 164 2.59 40.14 -2.47
C ARG A 164 2.08 38.71 -2.47
N MET A 165 1.91 38.14 -1.27
CA MET A 165 1.49 36.75 -1.09
C MET A 165 0.35 36.65 -0.08
N GLN A 166 -0.57 35.72 -0.32
CA GLN A 166 -1.62 35.34 0.61
C GLN A 166 -1.42 33.89 1.01
N THR A 167 -1.35 33.61 2.31
CA THR A 167 -1.23 32.25 2.84
C THR A 167 -2.52 31.87 3.53
N ARG A 168 -3.09 30.70 3.19
CA ARG A 168 -4.23 30.10 3.88
C ARG A 168 -3.84 28.73 4.39
N CYS A 169 -4.10 28.45 5.66
CA CYS A 169 -3.73 27.19 6.29
C CYS A 169 -4.90 26.55 7.01
N ILE A 170 -5.01 25.21 6.92
CA ILE A 170 -5.98 24.39 7.64
C ILE A 170 -5.21 23.22 8.25
N ASN A 171 -5.19 23.12 9.58
CA ASN A 171 -4.53 22.03 10.32
C ASN A 171 -3.06 21.76 9.92
N GLY A 172 -2.33 22.81 9.53
CA GLY A 172 -0.92 22.71 9.12
C GLY A 172 -0.72 22.50 7.62
N GLU A 173 -1.76 22.18 6.85
CA GLU A 173 -1.70 22.20 5.40
C GLU A 173 -1.93 23.62 4.90
N CYS A 174 -0.94 24.19 4.20
CA CYS A 174 -0.96 25.57 3.75
C CYS A 174 -0.92 25.68 2.23
N ILE A 175 -1.69 26.64 1.71
CA ILE A 175 -1.63 27.10 0.33
C ILE A 175 -1.19 28.56 0.33
N ARG A 176 -0.08 28.86 -0.33
CA ARG A 176 0.42 30.22 -0.52
C ARG A 176 0.26 30.63 -1.97
N THR A 177 -0.52 31.69 -2.18
CA THR A 177 -0.83 32.27 -3.48
C THR A 177 -0.05 33.56 -3.64
N TYR A 178 0.76 33.66 -4.68
CA TYR A 178 1.51 34.86 -5.04
C TYR A 178 0.72 35.71 -6.05
N GLU A 179 1.04 36.99 -6.13
CA GLU A 179 0.38 37.98 -6.99
C GLU A 179 0.34 37.59 -8.49
N ASN A 180 1.32 36.83 -8.97
CA ASN A 180 1.35 36.29 -10.34
C ASN A 180 0.41 35.08 -10.55
N GLY A 181 -0.51 34.81 -9.61
CA GLY A 181 -1.44 33.68 -9.65
C GLY A 181 -0.81 32.35 -9.23
N CYS A 182 0.46 32.37 -8.80
CA CYS A 182 1.19 31.18 -8.46
C CYS A 182 0.75 30.59 -7.13
N THR A 183 0.46 29.29 -7.06
CA THR A 183 0.10 28.63 -5.80
C THR A 183 1.09 27.55 -5.43
N VAL A 184 1.63 27.61 -4.21
CA VAL A 184 2.44 26.54 -3.63
C VAL A 184 1.73 25.92 -2.44
N ARG A 185 1.78 24.58 -2.37
CA ARG A 185 1.27 23.81 -1.23
C ARG A 185 2.45 23.34 -0.38
N PHE A 186 2.36 23.53 0.93
CA PHE A 186 3.40 23.12 1.87
C PHE A 186 2.81 22.82 3.24
N GLN A 187 3.50 22.03 4.03
CA GLN A 187 3.17 21.81 5.43
C GLN A 187 3.81 22.91 6.29
N ALA A 188 3.03 23.60 7.11
CA ALA A 188 3.54 24.53 8.11
C ALA A 188 4.43 23.80 9.11
N ALA A 189 5.38 24.52 9.72
CA ALA A 189 6.18 23.95 10.79
C ALA A 189 5.32 23.82 12.06
N ARG A 190 5.48 22.71 12.80
CA ARG A 190 4.85 22.53 14.11
C ARG A 190 5.80 23.05 15.19
N CYS A 191 5.51 24.23 15.70
CA CYS A 191 6.39 24.95 16.62
C CYS A 191 5.83 24.88 18.04
N LEU A 192 6.70 24.75 19.02
CA LEU A 192 6.32 24.89 20.42
C LEU A 192 6.16 26.37 20.73
N ASP A 193 4.96 26.79 21.10
CA ASP A 193 4.71 28.09 21.69
C ASP A 193 5.12 28.03 23.16
N THR A 194 6.18 28.75 23.53
CA THR A 194 6.75 28.77 24.88
C THR A 194 5.88 29.52 25.88
N GLU A 195 4.98 30.40 25.41
CA GLU A 195 4.07 31.14 26.28
C GLU A 195 2.89 30.26 26.72
N THR A 196 2.35 29.47 25.78
CA THR A 196 1.18 28.61 26.03
C THR A 196 1.54 27.14 26.27
N ASN A 197 2.83 26.78 26.16
CA ASN A 197 3.33 25.40 26.17
C ASN A 197 2.57 24.46 25.20
N SER A 198 2.11 25.00 24.07
CA SER A 198 1.29 24.26 23.10
C SER A 198 1.96 24.20 21.73
N TYR A 199 1.71 23.15 20.97
CA TYR A 199 2.23 23.03 19.61
C TYR A 199 1.30 23.72 18.62
N VAL A 200 1.80 24.75 17.96
CA VAL A 200 1.07 25.56 16.98
C VAL A 200 1.69 25.44 15.59
N TRP A 201 0.85 25.48 14.56
CA TRP A 201 1.30 25.46 13.17
C TRP A 201 1.71 26.87 12.72
N ARG A 202 2.98 27.06 12.33
CA ARG A 202 3.51 28.34 11.84
C ARG A 202 3.92 28.26 10.36
N PRO A 203 3.27 29.02 9.45
CA PRO A 203 3.54 28.94 8.01
C PRO A 203 4.88 29.52 7.55
N ASN A 204 5.54 30.29 8.40
CA ASN A 204 6.83 30.95 8.10
C ASN A 204 8.01 30.30 8.84
N GLY A 205 7.79 29.12 9.44
CA GLY A 205 8.78 28.45 10.29
C GLY A 205 8.65 28.83 11.76
N CYS A 206 9.49 28.23 12.59
CA CYS A 206 9.51 28.43 14.04
C CYS A 206 10.39 29.60 14.49
N GLY A 207 10.79 30.48 13.57
CA GLY A 207 11.51 31.70 13.92
C GLY A 207 10.65 32.60 14.81
N ASP A 208 11.31 33.27 15.74
CA ASP A 208 10.70 34.32 16.54
C ASP A 208 10.14 35.39 15.60
N GLY A 209 8.95 35.91 15.91
CA GLY A 209 8.31 36.93 15.08
C GLY A 209 9.24 38.14 14.90
N GLY A 210 9.62 38.38 13.65
CA GLY A 210 10.39 39.53 13.17
C GLY A 210 10.49 39.49 11.65
#